data_AF-A0A1V5H326-F1
#
_entry.id   AF-A0A1V5H326-F1
#
_cell.length_a   1.000
_cell.length_b   1.000
_cell.length_c   1.000
_cell.angle_alpha   90.00
_cell.angle_beta   90.00
_cell.angle_gamma   90.00
#
_symmetry.space_group_name_H-M   'P 1'
#
loop_
_entity.id
_entity.type
_entity.pdbx_description
1 polymer ?
#
loop_
_entity_poly.entity_id
_entity_poly.type
_entity_poly.pdbx_seq_one_letter_code
_entity_poly.pdbx_strand_id
1 'polypeptide(L)'
;MEEELIQAVAQEYVERLTLLAHLIDSAAEINRSGRSVSREEMWDILDEADASGFAIYTVHSLLSSLKPMDAGPLASPGMRFLHEIVSQDVIPSMRRHVAQAIDAIVREFSDRPGSRDAREKALVNASSVICMELSRLKQLHPGALPHPELVEMWESFYCDEGFAVIDFD
;
A
#
# COMPACT_ATOMS: atom_id res chain seq x y z
N MET A 1 -16.41 16.63 -6.84
CA MET A 1 -16.42 16.27 -5.41
C MET A 1 -16.32 14.75 -5.22
N GLU A 2 -17.33 13.92 -5.53
CA GLU A 2 -17.22 12.45 -5.34
C GLU A 2 -16.03 11.84 -6.09
N GLU A 3 -15.90 12.14 -7.39
CA GLU A 3 -14.80 11.65 -8.22
C GLU A 3 -13.42 12.15 -7.73
N GLU A 4 -13.33 13.41 -7.30
CA GLU A 4 -12.11 14.00 -6.73
C GLU A 4 -11.71 13.31 -5.41
N LEU A 5 -12.69 12.91 -4.59
CA LEU A 5 -12.44 12.16 -3.36
C LEU A 5 -11.95 10.74 -3.66
N ILE A 6 -12.54 10.07 -4.66
CA ILE A 6 -12.08 8.76 -5.10
C ILE A 6 -10.65 8.85 -5.65
N GLN A 7 -10.36 9.86 -6.47
CA GLN A 7 -9.01 10.11 -6.98
C GLN A 7 -8.02 10.38 -5.85
N ALA A 8 -8.40 11.16 -4.83
CA ALA A 8 -7.53 11.42 -3.68
C ALA A 8 -7.25 10.13 -2.87
N VAL A 9 -8.25 9.28 -2.66
CA VAL A 9 -8.08 7.96 -2.02
C VAL A 9 -7.14 7.09 -2.85
N ALA A 10 -7.34 7.05 -4.17
CA ALA A 10 -6.52 6.26 -5.07
C ALA A 10 -5.06 6.75 -5.08
N GLN A 11 -4.85 8.06 -5.08
CA GLN A 11 -3.52 8.67 -5.04
C GLN A 11 -2.77 8.32 -3.76
N GLU A 12 -3.43 8.33 -2.60
CA GLU A 12 -2.80 7.89 -1.34
C GLU A 12 -2.40 6.41 -1.39
N TYR A 13 -3.18 5.56 -2.05
CA TYR A 13 -2.79 4.16 -2.30
C TYR A 13 -1.57 4.05 -3.22
N VAL A 14 -1.55 4.82 -4.32
CA VAL A 14 -0.42 4.85 -5.27
C VAL A 14 0.86 5.23 -4.55
N GLU A 15 0.86 6.34 -3.80
CA GLU A 15 2.06 6.84 -3.12
C GLU A 15 2.63 5.81 -2.14
N ARG A 16 1.76 5.19 -1.33
CA ARG A 16 2.20 4.24 -0.30
C ARG A 16 2.65 2.90 -0.88
N LEU A 17 1.93 2.38 -1.86
CA LEU A 17 2.26 1.07 -2.42
C LEU A 17 3.43 1.13 -3.41
N THR A 18 3.60 2.23 -4.15
CA THR A 18 4.75 2.43 -5.04
C THR A 18 6.05 2.50 -4.24
N LEU A 19 6.04 3.20 -3.10
CA LEU A 19 7.17 3.22 -2.18
C LEU A 19 7.56 1.80 -1.72
N LEU A 20 6.58 0.99 -1.32
CA LEU A 20 6.82 -0.38 -0.89
C LEU A 20 7.31 -1.27 -2.05
N ALA A 21 6.72 -1.13 -3.25
CA ALA A 21 7.13 -1.88 -4.44
C ALA A 21 8.58 -1.58 -4.81
N HIS A 22 8.97 -0.30 -4.80
CA HIS A 22 10.35 0.11 -5.08
C HIS A 22 11.35 -0.48 -4.07
N LEU A 23 10.98 -0.49 -2.79
CA LEU A 23 11.79 -1.11 -1.73
C LEU A 23 11.93 -2.63 -1.95
N ILE A 24 10.85 -3.32 -2.32
CA ILE A 24 10.85 -4.76 -2.62
C ILE A 24 11.83 -5.07 -3.76
N ASP A 25 11.75 -4.32 -4.86
CA ASP A 25 12.61 -4.54 -6.03
C ASP A 25 14.10 -4.34 -5.69
N SER A 26 14.40 -3.25 -4.99
CA SER A 26 15.75 -2.91 -4.56
C SER A 26 16.31 -3.97 -3.60
N ALA A 27 15.51 -4.37 -2.60
CA ALA A 27 15.89 -5.42 -1.66
C ALA A 27 16.04 -6.79 -2.33
N ALA A 28 15.22 -7.11 -3.33
CA ALA A 28 15.36 -8.34 -4.11
C ALA A 28 16.67 -8.37 -4.92
N GLU A 29 17.09 -7.24 -5.50
CA GLU A 29 18.39 -7.11 -6.16
C GLU A 29 19.56 -7.26 -5.17
N ILE A 30 19.48 -6.61 -4.01
CA ILE A 30 20.45 -6.76 -2.93
C ILE A 30 20.56 -8.24 -2.51
N ASN A 31 19.44 -8.93 -2.31
CA ASN A 31 19.45 -10.34 -1.93
C ASN A 31 20.09 -11.23 -3.00
N ARG A 32 19.83 -10.96 -4.29
CA ARG A 32 20.44 -11.69 -5.42
C ARG A 32 21.94 -11.46 -5.53
N SER A 33 22.41 -10.23 -5.30
CA SER A 33 23.84 -9.89 -5.34
C SER A 33 24.62 -10.40 -4.12
N GLY A 34 23.94 -10.77 -3.03
CA GLY A 34 24.57 -11.17 -1.77
C GLY A 34 25.25 -10.00 -1.04
N ARG A 35 25.01 -8.76 -1.47
CA ARG A 35 25.59 -7.55 -0.89
C ARG A 35 25.04 -7.31 0.52
N SER A 36 25.89 -6.82 1.42
CA SER A 36 25.48 -6.27 2.70
C SER A 36 25.15 -4.79 2.56
N VAL A 37 24.07 -4.36 3.19
CA VAL A 37 23.54 -2.99 3.09
C VAL A 37 23.35 -2.46 4.50
N SER A 38 23.64 -1.18 4.72
CA SER A 38 23.45 -0.55 6.04
C SER A 38 21.98 -0.16 6.24
N ARG A 39 21.61 0.16 7.49
CA ARG A 39 20.25 0.64 7.78
C ARG A 39 19.99 1.97 7.09
N GLU A 40 20.99 2.84 7.10
CA GLU A 40 20.97 4.15 6.43
C GLU A 40 20.73 3.99 4.93
N GLU A 41 21.45 3.07 4.27
CA GLU A 41 21.28 2.83 2.83
C GLU A 41 19.89 2.28 2.48
N MET A 42 19.25 1.52 3.38
CA MET A 42 17.85 1.10 3.19
C MET A 42 16.85 2.27 3.31
N TRP A 43 17.14 3.26 4.16
CA TRP A 43 16.31 4.47 4.27
C TRP A 43 16.56 5.43 3.10
N ASP A 44 17.80 5.52 2.60
CA ASP A 44 18.12 6.32 1.42
C ASP A 44 17.31 5.85 0.19
N ILE A 45 17.14 4.53 0.01
CA ILE A 45 16.29 3.95 -1.04
C ILE A 45 14.82 4.41 -0.91
N LEU A 46 14.31 4.54 0.32
CA LEU A 46 12.95 5.01 0.58
C LEU A 46 12.81 6.52 0.30
N ASP A 47 13.79 7.31 0.71
CA ASP A 47 13.80 8.76 0.51
C ASP A 47 13.90 9.11 -1.00
N GLU A 48 14.63 8.32 -1.79
CA GLU A 48 14.70 8.45 -3.25
C GLU A 48 13.33 8.24 -3.92
N ALA A 49 12.50 7.34 -3.39
CA ALA A 49 11.16 7.09 -3.90
C ALA A 49 10.13 8.14 -3.43
N ASP A 50 10.27 8.69 -2.22
CA ASP A 50 9.39 9.72 -1.66
C ASP A 50 9.62 11.12 -2.29
N ALA A 51 10.77 11.35 -2.95
CA ALA A 51 11.12 12.61 -3.59
C ALA A 51 10.24 13.01 -4.80
N SER A 52 9.29 12.16 -5.22
CA SER A 52 8.31 12.43 -6.28
C SER A 52 7.02 13.10 -5.78
N GLY A 53 7.15 14.00 -4.80
CA GLY A 53 6.03 14.60 -4.08
C GLY A 53 5.11 15.49 -4.94
N PHE A 54 3.89 15.00 -5.21
CA PHE A 54 2.75 15.86 -5.52
C PHE A 54 2.08 16.34 -4.22
N ALA A 55 1.55 17.56 -4.26
CA ALA A 55 0.99 18.24 -3.09
C ALA A 55 -0.22 17.48 -2.51
N ILE A 56 -0.03 16.93 -1.32
CA ILE A 56 -1.03 16.20 -0.55
C ILE A 56 -2.06 17.19 0.00
N TYR A 57 -3.28 17.19 -0.55
CA TYR A 57 -4.44 17.43 0.30
C TYR A 57 -4.65 16.16 1.09
N THR A 58 -4.47 16.22 2.42
CA THR A 58 -4.66 15.05 3.27
C THR A 58 -6.03 14.47 2.95
N VAL A 59 -6.08 13.23 2.45
CA VAL A 59 -7.33 12.50 2.20
C VAL A 59 -8.25 12.61 3.43
N HIS A 60 -7.66 12.65 4.63
CA HIS A 60 -8.32 12.97 5.89
C HIS A 60 -9.10 14.30 5.90
N SER A 61 -8.51 15.41 5.44
CA SER A 61 -9.18 16.73 5.34
C SER A 61 -10.35 16.70 4.37
N LEU A 62 -10.19 15.97 3.27
CA LEU A 62 -11.21 15.84 2.24
C LEU A 62 -12.37 14.92 2.68
N LEU A 63 -12.06 13.75 3.27
CA LEU A 63 -13.05 12.82 3.81
C LEU A 63 -13.80 13.38 5.03
N SER A 64 -13.21 14.30 5.80
CA SER A 64 -13.89 14.95 6.94
C SER A 64 -15.11 15.79 6.54
N SER A 65 -15.27 16.06 5.25
CA SER A 65 -16.42 16.77 4.70
C SER A 65 -17.66 15.89 4.46
N LEU A 66 -17.49 14.56 4.49
CA LEU A 66 -18.58 13.59 4.29
C LEU A 66 -19.53 13.59 5.47
N LYS A 67 -20.83 13.80 5.21
CA LYS A 67 -21.86 13.78 6.25
C LYS A 67 -22.45 12.38 6.37
N PRO A 68 -22.83 11.93 7.59
CA PRO A 68 -23.46 10.62 7.78
C PRO A 68 -24.72 10.38 6.93
N MET A 69 -25.44 11.44 6.52
CA MET A 69 -26.63 11.33 5.67
C MET A 69 -26.31 11.01 4.20
N ASP A 70 -25.05 11.19 3.76
CA ASP A 70 -24.64 10.94 2.38
C ASP A 70 -24.55 9.43 2.08
N ALA A 71 -24.54 8.57 3.11
CA ALA A 71 -24.52 7.10 3.02
C ALA A 71 -25.91 6.43 2.98
N GLY A 72 -26.99 7.20 2.83
CA GLY A 72 -28.36 6.65 2.88
C GLY A 72 -28.64 5.59 1.79
N PRO A 73 -29.81 4.91 1.84
CA PRO A 73 -30.18 3.85 0.88
C PRO A 73 -30.18 4.27 -0.60
N LEU A 74 -30.14 5.58 -0.89
CA LEU A 74 -30.11 6.18 -2.22
C LEU A 74 -28.71 6.67 -2.64
N ALA A 75 -27.68 6.41 -1.83
CA ALA A 75 -26.31 6.84 -2.09
C ALA A 75 -25.75 6.19 -3.36
N SER A 76 -25.02 6.97 -4.15
CA SER A 76 -24.27 6.47 -5.31
C SER A 76 -23.27 5.38 -4.89
N PRO A 77 -22.86 4.48 -5.81
CA PRO A 77 -21.79 3.52 -5.53
C PRO A 77 -20.51 4.17 -5.00
N GLY A 78 -20.08 5.31 -5.57
CA GLY A 78 -18.88 6.02 -5.12
C GLY A 78 -19.02 6.63 -3.74
N MET A 79 -20.20 7.16 -3.39
CA MET A 79 -20.45 7.66 -2.04
C MET A 79 -20.44 6.53 -1.00
N ARG A 80 -21.02 5.36 -1.33
CA ARG A 80 -20.92 4.16 -0.47
C ARG A 80 -19.48 3.71 -0.27
N PHE A 81 -18.69 3.68 -1.35
CA PHE A 81 -17.25 3.41 -1.28
C PHE A 81 -16.53 4.35 -0.30
N LEU A 82 -16.74 5.67 -0.42
CA LEU A 82 -16.09 6.65 0.45
C LEU A 82 -16.50 6.49 1.93
N HIS A 83 -17.76 6.15 2.18
CA HIS A 83 -18.22 5.87 3.54
C HIS A 83 -17.61 4.60 4.11
N GLU A 84 -17.43 3.54 3.31
CA GLU A 84 -16.73 2.32 3.73
C GLU A 84 -15.24 2.60 4.02
N ILE A 85 -14.59 3.44 3.20
CA ILE A 85 -13.20 3.88 3.43
C ILE A 85 -13.04 4.52 4.82
N VAL A 86 -13.99 5.38 5.20
CA VAL A 86 -13.98 6.07 6.50
C VAL A 86 -14.39 5.13 7.63
N SER A 87 -15.47 4.37 7.47
CA SER A 87 -16.05 3.57 8.56
C SER A 87 -15.16 2.40 8.97
N GLN A 88 -14.44 1.80 8.02
CA GLN A 88 -13.58 0.65 8.26
C GLN A 88 -12.11 1.02 8.51
N ASP A 89 -11.81 2.31 8.72
CA ASP A 89 -10.43 2.79 8.96
C ASP A 89 -9.44 2.31 7.88
N VAL A 90 -9.85 2.36 6.61
CA VAL A 90 -9.13 1.73 5.50
C VAL A 90 -7.76 2.37 5.29
N ILE A 91 -7.71 3.71 5.18
CA ILE A 91 -6.46 4.43 4.92
C ILE A 91 -5.47 4.28 6.09
N PRO A 92 -5.85 4.47 7.37
CA PRO A 92 -4.90 4.28 8.46
C PRO A 92 -4.46 2.83 8.65
N SER A 93 -5.32 1.84 8.34
CA SER A 93 -4.92 0.44 8.34
C SER A 93 -3.90 0.13 7.23
N MET A 94 -4.15 0.59 6.00
CA MET A 94 -3.22 0.45 4.87
C MET A 94 -1.84 1.03 5.21
N ARG A 95 -1.80 2.24 5.79
CA ARG A 95 -0.54 2.88 6.22
C ARG A 95 0.21 2.04 7.26
N ARG A 96 -0.50 1.43 8.21
CA ARG A 96 0.10 0.55 9.23
C ARG A 96 0.70 -0.72 8.59
N HIS A 97 -0.04 -1.39 7.70
CA HIS A 97 0.46 -2.59 7.03
C HIS A 97 1.70 -2.30 6.17
N VAL A 98 1.68 -1.19 5.41
CA VAL A 98 2.84 -0.76 4.62
C VAL A 98 4.04 -0.46 5.51
N ALA A 99 3.86 0.31 6.60
CA ALA A 99 4.94 0.62 7.53
C ALA A 99 5.55 -0.65 8.16
N GLN A 100 4.71 -1.61 8.56
CA GLN A 100 5.17 -2.90 9.10
C GLN A 100 5.97 -3.71 8.07
N ALA A 101 5.56 -3.71 6.80
CA ALA A 101 6.29 -4.37 5.72
C ALA A 101 7.65 -3.71 5.46
N ILE A 102 7.69 -2.37 5.44
CA ILE A 102 8.94 -1.60 5.32
C ILE A 102 9.89 -1.94 6.48
N ASP A 103 9.41 -1.86 7.73
CA ASP A 103 10.21 -2.15 8.92
C ASP A 103 10.76 -3.58 8.90
N ALA A 104 9.97 -4.55 8.43
CA ALA A 104 10.41 -5.93 8.27
C ALA A 104 11.54 -6.06 7.23
N ILE A 105 11.40 -5.43 6.06
CA ILE A 105 12.46 -5.42 5.04
C ILE A 105 13.73 -4.76 5.60
N VAL A 106 13.62 -3.56 6.16
CA VAL A 106 14.78 -2.85 6.73
C VAL A 106 15.48 -3.75 7.75
N ARG A 107 14.74 -4.33 8.70
CA ARG A 107 15.30 -5.20 9.74
C ARG A 107 16.07 -6.39 9.18
N GLU A 108 15.48 -7.16 8.26
CA GLU A 108 16.13 -8.38 7.74
C GLU A 108 17.34 -8.09 6.83
N PHE A 109 17.41 -6.89 6.26
CA PHE A 109 18.48 -6.50 5.33
C PHE A 109 19.62 -5.72 6.00
N SER A 110 19.36 -4.92 7.05
CA SER A 110 20.34 -4.04 7.68
C SER A 110 20.87 -4.45 9.05
N ASP A 111 20.03 -5.07 9.89
CA ASP A 111 20.35 -5.26 11.32
C ASP A 111 20.89 -6.67 11.56
N ARG A 112 22.20 -6.88 11.34
CA ARG A 112 22.83 -8.22 11.23
C ARG A 112 22.03 -9.08 10.25
N PRO A 113 22.38 -9.03 8.96
CA PRO A 113 21.51 -9.52 7.91
C PRO A 113 20.96 -10.91 8.21
N GLY A 114 19.63 -11.02 8.15
CA GLY A 114 18.93 -12.27 8.35
C GLY A 114 19.42 -13.34 7.37
N SER A 115 19.10 -14.60 7.63
CA SER A 115 19.38 -15.65 6.65
C SER A 115 18.74 -15.31 5.31
N ARG A 116 19.27 -15.89 4.22
CA ARG A 116 18.68 -15.74 2.89
C ARG A 116 17.17 -16.05 2.90
N ASP A 117 16.77 -17.08 3.64
CA ASP A 117 15.37 -17.48 3.81
C ASP A 117 14.54 -16.43 4.56
N ALA A 118 15.10 -15.79 5.59
CA ALA A 118 14.40 -14.74 6.33
C ALA A 118 14.17 -13.49 5.47
N ARG A 119 15.17 -13.11 4.67
CA ARG A 119 15.07 -12.02 3.69
C ARG A 119 14.05 -12.33 2.61
N GLU A 120 14.07 -13.54 2.05
CA GLU A 120 13.10 -13.97 1.04
C GLU A 120 11.68 -13.98 1.60
N LYS A 121 11.49 -14.46 2.82
CA LYS A 121 10.20 -14.40 3.52
C LYS A 121 9.72 -12.96 3.74
N ALA A 122 10.61 -12.03 4.10
CA ALA A 122 10.25 -10.62 4.25
C ALA A 122 9.76 -10.01 2.93
N LEU A 123 10.42 -10.31 1.81
CA LEU A 123 9.99 -9.87 0.48
C LEU A 123 8.62 -10.44 0.10
N VAL A 124 8.41 -11.75 0.30
CA VAL A 124 7.11 -12.40 0.02
C VAL A 124 5.99 -11.77 0.86
N ASN A 125 6.23 -11.55 2.15
CA ASN A 125 5.25 -10.92 3.03
C ASN A 125 4.92 -9.48 2.58
N ALA A 126 5.93 -8.70 2.18
CA ALA A 126 5.73 -7.34 1.68
C ALA A 126 4.94 -7.32 0.37
N SER A 127 5.24 -8.22 -0.57
CA SER A 127 4.44 -8.40 -1.80
C SER A 127 2.99 -8.77 -1.49
N SER A 128 2.77 -9.62 -0.50
CA SER A 128 1.42 -9.98 -0.06
C SER A 128 0.65 -8.80 0.55
N VAL A 129 1.32 -7.86 1.21
CA VAL A 129 0.67 -6.63 1.71
C VAL A 129 0.16 -5.78 0.54
N ILE A 130 0.93 -5.63 -0.53
CA ILE A 130 0.49 -4.93 -1.75
C ILE A 130 -0.78 -5.59 -2.30
N CYS A 131 -0.75 -6.92 -2.50
CA CYS A 131 -1.91 -7.62 -3.06
C CYS A 131 -3.15 -7.60 -2.15
N MET A 132 -2.97 -7.71 -0.84
CA MET A 132 -4.05 -7.59 0.13
C MET A 132 -4.70 -6.21 0.06
N GLU A 133 -3.91 -5.14 0.05
CA GLU A 133 -4.42 -3.77 0.04
C GLU A 133 -5.10 -3.41 -1.28
N LEU A 134 -4.53 -3.82 -2.42
CA LEU A 134 -5.19 -3.65 -3.72
C LEU A 134 -6.49 -4.46 -3.80
N SER A 135 -6.52 -5.68 -3.25
CA SER A 135 -7.73 -6.52 -3.22
C SER A 135 -8.83 -5.87 -2.39
N ARG A 136 -8.47 -5.36 -1.21
CA ARG A 136 -9.39 -4.62 -0.35
C ARG A 136 -9.96 -3.41 -1.07
N LEU A 137 -9.12 -2.60 -1.70
CA LEU A 137 -9.56 -1.41 -2.44
C LEU A 137 -10.49 -1.76 -3.60
N LYS A 138 -10.15 -2.81 -4.37
CA LYS A 138 -10.95 -3.31 -5.49
C LYS A 138 -12.32 -3.83 -5.05
N GLN A 139 -12.40 -4.53 -3.92
CA GLN A 139 -13.67 -5.02 -3.36
C GLN A 139 -14.57 -3.86 -2.94
N LEU A 140 -14.00 -2.81 -2.35
CA LEU A 140 -14.74 -1.62 -1.93
C LEU A 140 -15.21 -0.78 -3.12
N HIS A 141 -14.42 -0.71 -4.20
CA HIS A 141 -14.71 0.11 -5.36
C HIS A 141 -15.28 -0.73 -6.53
N PRO A 142 -16.61 -0.96 -6.58
CA PRO A 142 -17.33 -1.90 -7.44
C PRO A 142 -16.58 -3.02 -8.21
N GLY A 143 -15.57 -3.67 -7.62
CA GLY A 143 -14.75 -4.69 -8.28
C GLY A 143 -13.64 -4.18 -9.22
N ALA A 144 -13.35 -2.88 -9.21
CA ALA A 144 -12.36 -2.23 -10.08
C ALA A 144 -11.42 -1.33 -9.27
N LEU A 145 -10.14 -1.28 -9.66
CA LEU A 145 -9.20 -0.35 -9.06
C LEU A 145 -9.43 1.07 -9.61
N PRO A 146 -9.45 2.10 -8.74
CA PRO A 146 -9.82 3.46 -9.12
C PRO A 146 -8.72 4.25 -9.84
N HIS A 147 -7.54 3.66 -10.12
CA HIS A 147 -6.42 4.35 -10.78
C HIS A 147 -5.59 3.41 -11.67
N PRO A 148 -5.12 3.85 -12.86
CA PRO A 148 -4.33 3.01 -13.77
C PRO A 148 -3.05 2.43 -13.17
N GLU A 149 -2.30 3.20 -12.37
CA GLU A 149 -1.07 2.71 -11.74
C GLU A 149 -1.33 1.59 -10.73
N LEU A 150 -2.50 1.60 -10.08
CA LEU A 150 -2.91 0.51 -9.19
C LEU A 150 -3.23 -0.76 -10.00
N VAL A 151 -3.79 -0.61 -11.20
CA VAL A 151 -4.02 -1.72 -12.14
C VAL A 151 -2.69 -2.30 -12.61
N GLU A 152 -1.75 -1.46 -13.03
CA GLU A 152 -0.40 -1.90 -13.43
C GLU A 152 0.32 -2.64 -12.28
N MET A 153 0.21 -2.12 -11.07
CA MET A 153 0.77 -2.77 -9.88
C MET A 153 0.10 -4.11 -9.58
N TRP A 154 -1.22 -4.20 -9.69
CA TRP A 154 -1.96 -5.46 -9.55
C TRP A 154 -1.45 -6.54 -10.50
N GLU A 155 -1.21 -6.17 -11.76
CA GLU A 155 -0.70 -7.06 -12.79
C GLU A 155 0.76 -7.46 -12.54
N SER A 156 1.59 -6.51 -12.09
CA SER A 156 3.03 -6.71 -11.84
C SER A 156 3.30 -7.67 -10.68
N PHE A 157 2.50 -7.59 -9.61
CA PHE A 157 2.64 -8.44 -8.43
C PHE A 157 1.89 -9.78 -8.55
N TYR A 158 1.17 -10.02 -9.66
CA TYR A 158 0.35 -11.21 -9.88
C TYR A 158 -0.60 -11.47 -8.71
N CYS A 159 -1.38 -10.45 -8.36
CA CYS A 159 -2.32 -10.53 -7.25
C CYS A 159 -3.51 -11.46 -7.56
N ASP A 160 -3.33 -12.78 -7.48
CA ASP A 160 -4.42 -13.77 -7.57
C ASP A 160 -5.33 -13.70 -6.32
N GLU A 161 -6.60 -14.11 -6.44
CA GLU A 161 -7.58 -14.13 -5.32
C GLU A 161 -7.22 -15.12 -4.18
N GLY A 162 -6.05 -15.78 -4.25
CA GLY A 162 -5.59 -16.83 -3.35
C GLY A 162 -4.59 -16.39 -2.28
N PHE A 163 -4.30 -15.08 -2.10
CA PHE A 163 -3.48 -14.64 -0.96
C PHE A 163 -4.24 -14.92 0.34
N ALA A 164 -3.90 -16.06 0.94
CA ALA A 164 -4.33 -16.43 2.27
C ALA A 164 -4.04 -15.27 3.21
N VAL A 165 -5.06 -14.87 3.97
CA VAL A 165 -4.98 -13.91 5.06
C VAL A 165 -3.70 -14.19 5.85
N ILE A 166 -2.73 -13.29 5.74
CA ILE A 166 -1.57 -13.31 6.64
C ILE A 166 -2.13 -12.87 7.98
N ASP A 167 -2.24 -13.80 8.93
CA ASP A 167 -2.50 -13.47 10.33
C ASP A 167 -1.33 -12.62 10.83
N PHE A 168 -1.61 -11.33 11.01
CA PHE A 168 -0.76 -10.40 11.76
C PHE A 168 -1.21 -10.41 13.23
N ASP A 169 -1.09 -11.57 13.88
CA ASP A 169 -1.20 -11.70 15.34
C ASP A 169 0.19 -11.72 16.01
#